data_AF-A0A846QBL1-F1
#
_entry.id   AF-A0A846QBL1-F1
#
_cell.length_a   1.000
_cell.length_b   1.000
_cell.length_c   1.000
_cell.angle_alpha   90.00
_cell.angle_beta   90.00
_cell.angle_gamma   90.00
#
_symmetry.space_group_name_H-M   'P 1'
#
loop_
_entity.id
_entity.type
_entity.pdbx_description
1 polymer ?
#
loop_
_entity_poly.entity_id
_entity_poly.type
_entity_poly.pdbx_seq_one_letter_code
_entity_poly.pdbx_strand_id
1 'polypeptide(L)'
;MDDLNISRTSLGIHTILGIVAGYISIWLADVLFAVVAAIVILIVTGYATEFALKKKGIKWWMTNGGVLYILVWIVSWVYLFNTV
;
A
#
# COMPACT_ATOMS: atom_id res chain seq x y z
N MET A 1 -9.66 10.00 18.59
CA MET A 1 -10.07 9.13 17.47
C MET A 1 -10.21 7.73 18.04
N ASP A 2 -11.38 7.14 17.93
CA ASP A 2 -11.70 5.76 18.28
C ASP A 2 -10.99 4.77 17.33
N ASP A 3 -10.68 3.57 17.83
CA ASP A 3 -9.91 2.55 17.10
C ASP A 3 -10.56 2.13 15.76
N LEU A 4 -11.89 2.21 15.67
CA LEU A 4 -12.63 1.91 14.46
C LEU A 4 -12.33 2.94 13.35
N ASN A 5 -12.35 4.24 13.69
CA ASN A 5 -12.02 5.28 12.72
C ASN A 5 -10.56 5.21 12.28
N ILE A 6 -9.63 4.91 13.18
CA ILE A 6 -8.21 4.68 12.83
C ILE A 6 -8.07 3.53 11.82
N SER A 7 -8.80 2.43 12.04
CA SER A 7 -8.76 1.26 11.16
C SER A 7 -9.35 1.56 9.78
N ARG A 8 -10.47 2.31 9.72
CA ARG A 8 -11.08 2.78 8.45
C ARG A 8 -10.16 3.74 7.69
N THR A 9 -9.54 4.69 8.38
CA THR A 9 -8.55 5.59 7.78
C THR A 9 -7.38 4.79 7.20
N SER A 10 -6.86 3.79 7.92
CA SER A 10 -5.78 2.95 7.42
C SER A 10 -6.19 2.17 6.17
N LEU A 11 -7.42 1.65 6.07
CA LEU A 11 -7.91 1.03 4.84
C LEU A 11 -7.88 2.00 3.65
N GLY A 12 -8.36 3.23 3.85
CA GLY A 12 -8.29 4.29 2.83
C GLY A 12 -6.86 4.59 2.38
N ILE A 13 -5.92 4.67 3.33
CA ILE A 13 -4.50 4.87 3.00
C ILE A 13 -3.95 3.68 2.20
N HIS A 14 -4.26 2.44 2.56
CA HIS A 14 -3.82 1.26 1.80
C HIS A 14 -4.36 1.26 0.35
N THR A 15 -5.62 1.66 0.15
CA THR A 15 -6.17 1.81 -1.20
C THR A 15 -5.40 2.85 -2.01
N ILE A 16 -5.17 4.04 -1.46
CA ILE A 16 -4.42 5.10 -2.14
C ILE A 16 -3.00 4.64 -2.47
N LEU A 17 -2.31 4.02 -1.50
CA LEU A 17 -0.95 3.51 -1.69
C LEU A 17 -0.89 2.40 -2.73
N GLY A 18 -1.90 1.53 -2.80
CA GLY A 18 -1.96 0.48 -3.82
C GLY A 18 -2.05 1.07 -5.23
N ILE A 19 -2.86 2.11 -5.42
CA ILE A 19 -2.96 2.84 -6.70
C ILE A 19 -1.62 3.49 -7.05
N VAL A 20 -0.99 4.18 -6.08
CA VAL A 20 0.31 4.83 -6.26
C VAL A 20 1.39 3.79 -6.63
N ALA A 21 1.43 2.65 -5.95
CA ALA A 21 2.34 1.56 -6.26
C ALA A 21 2.10 1.02 -7.67
N GLY A 22 0.84 0.89 -8.10
CA GLY A 22 0.48 0.45 -9.44
C GLY A 22 0.96 1.43 -10.52
N TYR A 23 0.78 2.73 -10.27
CA TYR A 23 1.30 3.78 -11.13
C TYR A 23 2.83 3.78 -11.20
N ILE A 24 3.54 3.63 -10.08
CA ILE A 24 5.01 3.53 -10.08
C ILE A 24 5.46 2.30 -10.90
N SER A 25 4.72 1.19 -10.81
CA SER A 25 5.06 -0.07 -11.47
C SER A 25 5.05 0.01 -13.00
N ILE A 26 4.33 0.95 -13.64
CA ILE A 26 4.36 1.10 -15.11
C ILE A 26 5.69 1.66 -15.62
N TRP A 27 6.44 2.35 -14.76
CA TRP A 27 7.73 2.97 -15.11
C TRP A 27 8.91 2.03 -14.87
N LEU A 28 8.66 0.85 -14.31
CA LEU A 28 9.68 -0.14 -13.99
C LEU A 28 9.71 -1.19 -15.11
N ALA A 29 10.84 -1.27 -15.80
CA ALA A 29 11.01 -2.19 -16.93
C ALA A 29 11.01 -3.68 -16.53
N ASP A 30 11.28 -3.98 -15.26
CA ASP A 30 11.41 -5.34 -14.74
C ASP A 30 10.30 -5.65 -13.71
N VAL A 31 9.62 -6.78 -13.90
CA VAL A 31 8.55 -7.27 -13.02
C VAL A 31 9.04 -7.44 -11.58
N LEU A 32 10.26 -7.95 -11.39
CA LEU A 32 10.85 -8.12 -10.06
C LEU A 32 11.05 -6.77 -9.38
N PHE A 33 11.47 -5.74 -10.11
CA PHE A 33 11.60 -4.39 -9.56
C PHE A 33 10.26 -3.78 -9.18
N ALA A 34 9.20 -4.02 -9.96
CA ALA A 34 7.84 -3.61 -9.60
C ALA A 34 7.35 -4.27 -8.31
N VAL A 35 7.56 -5.59 -8.18
CA VAL A 35 7.21 -6.35 -6.97
C VAL A 35 7.97 -5.82 -5.76
N VAL A 36 9.30 -5.63 -5.87
CA VAL A 36 10.13 -5.11 -4.78
C VAL A 36 9.71 -3.69 -4.41
N ALA A 37 9.46 -2.81 -5.38
CA ALA A 37 9.00 -1.44 -5.13
C ALA A 37 7.67 -1.43 -4.37
N ALA A 38 6.70 -2.26 -4.77
CA ALA A 38 5.42 -2.37 -4.08
C ALA A 38 5.56 -2.86 -2.63
N ILE A 39 6.44 -3.84 -2.38
CA ILE A 39 6.73 -4.31 -1.02
C ILE A 39 7.40 -3.20 -0.20
N VAL A 40 8.38 -2.50 -0.77
CA VAL A 40 9.08 -1.38 -0.10
C VAL A 40 8.10 -0.28 0.27
N ILE A 41 7.20 0.13 -0.63
CA ILE A 41 6.16 1.13 -0.35
C ILE A 41 5.31 0.70 0.86
N LEU A 42 4.85 -0.55 0.89
CA LEU A 42 4.01 -1.07 1.97
C LEU A 42 4.74 -1.07 3.33
N ILE A 43 6.00 -1.51 3.35
CA ILE A 43 6.81 -1.58 4.58
C ILE A 43 7.17 -0.18 5.07
N VAL A 44 7.66 0.71 4.19
CA VAL A 44 8.08 2.07 4.55
C VAL A 44 6.90 2.87 5.08
N THR A 45 5.74 2.77 4.43
CA THR A 45 4.52 3.46 4.89
C THR A 45 3.98 2.88 6.20
N GLY A 46 4.18 1.58 6.44
CA GLY A 46 3.87 0.97 7.73
C GLY A 46 4.69 1.53 8.88
N TYR A 47 6.01 1.64 8.71
CA TYR A 47 6.88 2.29 9.70
C TYR A 47 6.59 3.79 9.85
N ALA A 48 6.30 4.49 8.75
CA ALA A 48 5.90 5.90 8.80
C ALA A 48 4.59 6.10 9.59
N THR A 49 3.62 5.18 9.41
CA THR A 49 2.36 5.20 10.14
C THR A 49 2.55 4.88 11.63
N GLU A 50 3.43 3.93 11.95
CA GLU A 50 3.80 3.62 13.33
C GLU A 50 4.43 4.82 14.03
N PHE A 51 5.36 5.51 13.35
CA PHE A 51 5.98 6.74 13.84
C PHE A 51 4.95 7.86 14.05
N ALA A 52 4.03 8.04 13.10
CA ALA A 52 3.01 9.10 13.16
C ALA A 52 1.95 8.85 14.24
N LEU A 53 1.49 7.60 14.41
CA LEU A 53 0.38 7.26 15.30
C LEU A 53 0.82 6.85 16.71
N LYS A 54 2.08 6.49 16.93
CA LYS A 54 2.68 6.09 18.23
C LYS A 54 1.94 5.01 19.02
N LYS A 55 0.97 4.33 18.41
CA LYS A 55 0.07 3.36 19.08
C LYS A 55 -0.09 2.05 18.32
N LYS A 56 0.16 2.05 17.01
CA LYS A 56 -0.08 0.90 16.13
C LYS A 56 1.22 0.56 15.40
N GLY A 57 1.72 -0.66 15.61
CA GLY A 57 2.97 -1.10 14.98
C GLY A 57 2.78 -1.68 13.57
N ILE A 58 3.89 -2.00 12.91
CA ILE A 58 3.92 -2.63 11.58
C ILE A 58 3.02 -3.87 11.47
N LYS A 59 2.91 -4.68 12.54
CA LYS A 59 2.02 -5.86 12.55
C LYS A 59 0.56 -5.46 12.32
N TRP A 60 0.09 -4.42 13.02
CA TRP A 60 -1.29 -3.93 12.85
C TRP A 60 -1.53 -3.41 11.45
N TRP A 61 -0.58 -2.63 10.91
CA TRP A 61 -0.62 -2.10 9.55
C TRP A 61 -0.82 -3.22 8.52
N MET A 62 0.04 -4.24 8.56
CA MET A 62 -0.02 -5.39 7.66
C MET A 62 -1.35 -6.16 7.76
N THR A 63 -1.86 -6.36 8.98
CA THR A 63 -3.13 -7.09 9.19
C THR A 63 -4.37 -6.28 8.85
N ASN A 64 -4.32 -4.95 8.99
CA ASN A 64 -5.51 -4.12 8.84
C ASN A 64 -5.82 -3.83 7.36
N GLY A 65 -4.79 -3.67 6.51
CA GLY A 65 -5.02 -3.32 5.09
C GLY A 65 -4.02 -3.92 4.10
N GLY A 66 -3.07 -4.75 4.52
CA GLY A 66 -2.02 -5.27 3.64
C GLY A 66 -2.57 -6.06 2.45
N VAL A 67 -3.55 -6.93 2.67
CA VAL A 67 -4.20 -7.70 1.59
C VAL A 67 -4.94 -6.77 0.63
N LEU A 68 -5.68 -5.78 1.15
CA LEU A 68 -6.37 -4.79 0.34
C LEU A 68 -5.39 -4.01 -0.54
N TYR A 69 -4.27 -3.57 0.03
CA TYR A 69 -3.21 -2.91 -0.72
C TYR A 69 -2.70 -3.77 -1.88
N ILE A 70 -2.40 -5.05 -1.64
CA ILE A 70 -1.89 -5.96 -2.68
C ILE A 70 -2.92 -6.11 -3.81
N LEU A 71 -4.19 -6.31 -3.47
CA LEU A 71 -5.26 -6.45 -4.47
C LEU A 71 -5.42 -5.17 -5.29
N VAL A 72 -5.47 -4.01 -4.64
CA VAL A 72 -5.59 -2.72 -5.31
C VAL A 72 -4.37 -2.43 -6.17
N TRP A 73 -3.16 -2.77 -5.71
CA TRP A 73 -1.93 -2.63 -6.46
C TRP A 73 -1.96 -3.45 -7.75
N ILE A 74 -2.28 -4.74 -7.67
CA ILE A 74 -2.34 -5.63 -8.85
C ILE A 74 -3.37 -5.09 -9.86
N VAL A 75 -4.57 -4.75 -9.40
CA VAL A 75 -5.62 -4.22 -10.27
C VAL A 75 -5.19 -2.91 -10.92
N SER A 76 -4.61 -1.99 -10.15
CA SER A 76 -4.16 -0.69 -10.65
C SER A 76 -3.02 -0.85 -11.66
N TRP A 77 -2.05 -1.73 -11.38
CA TRP A 77 -0.93 -1.98 -12.28
C TRP A 77 -1.40 -2.59 -13.59
N VAL A 78 -2.22 -3.65 -13.54
CA VAL A 78 -2.75 -4.29 -14.75
C VAL A 78 -3.59 -3.30 -15.56
N TYR A 79 -4.47 -2.54 -14.92
CA TYR A 79 -5.29 -1.55 -15.61
C TYR A 79 -4.44 -0.48 -16.29
N LEU A 80 -3.49 0.13 -15.58
CA LEU A 80 -2.64 1.20 -16.12
C LEU A 80 -1.71 0.67 -17.21
N PHE A 81 -1.16 -0.53 -17.07
CA PHE A 81 -0.29 -1.14 -18.09
C PHE A 81 -1.03 -1.43 -19.41
N ASN A 82 -2.35 -1.62 -19.37
CA ASN A 82 -3.16 -1.86 -20.57
C ASN A 82 -3.83 -0.60 -21.13
N THR A 83 -3.76 0.53 -20.43
CA THR A 83 -4.43 1.78 -20.82
C THR A 83 -3.46 2.92 -21.16
N VAL A 84 -2.22 2.83 -20.68
CA VAL A 84 -1.09 3.72 -21.00
C VAL A 84 -0.26 3.04 -22.09
#